data_AF-A0AAE1MYE4-F1
#
_entry.id   AF-A0AAE1MYE4-F1
#
_cell.length_a   1.000
_cell.length_b   1.000
_cell.length_c   1.000
_cell.angle_alpha   90.00
_cell.angle_beta   90.00
_cell.angle_gamma   90.00
#
_symmetry.space_group_name_H-M   'P 1'
#
loop_
_entity.id
_entity.type
_entity.pdbx_description
1 polymer ?
#
loop_
_entity_poly.entity_id
_entity_poly.type
_entity_poly.pdbx_seq_one_letter_code
_entity_poly.pdbx_strand_id
1 'polypeptide(L)'
;MGSKLTKKGPPKTENMSLHHHLINYLIKKLYIRNLVSKKRRRMLIAGYDLDMSYITDRLLAMSFPAEHMRAVYRNPLRQVKSVLDLRHHEHYKIYNLCMEENYDADHFYGRVESYPFDDNHVPPLEKIKNFCKSVHSWLSN
;
A
#
# COMPACT_ATOMS: atom_id res chain seq x y z
N MET A 1 60.12 20.50 31.80
CA MET A 1 59.71 20.74 30.40
C MET A 1 59.15 19.42 29.89
N GLY A 2 57.85 19.12 29.96
CA GLY A 2 56.75 19.74 29.20
C GLY A 2 56.20 18.67 28.24
N SER A 3 55.32 17.79 28.74
CA SER A 3 54.71 16.68 28.01
C SER A 3 53.74 17.18 26.92
N LYS A 4 53.91 16.72 25.67
CA LYS A 4 53.00 17.03 24.56
C LYS A 4 51.80 16.07 24.58
N LEU A 5 50.65 16.54 25.04
CA LEU A 5 49.36 15.89 24.82
C LEU A 5 48.95 16.04 23.35
N THR A 6 48.87 14.92 22.64
CA THR A 6 48.21 14.83 21.33
C THR A 6 46.69 14.83 21.54
N LYS A 7 46.04 15.93 21.14
CA LYS A 7 44.56 16.05 21.16
C LYS A 7 43.97 15.16 20.07
N LYS A 8 43.19 14.13 20.45
CA LYS A 8 42.26 13.44 19.53
C LYS A 8 41.12 14.40 19.16
N GLY A 9 40.91 14.62 17.86
CA GLY A 9 39.76 15.36 17.33
C GLY A 9 38.43 14.63 17.59
N PRO A 10 37.28 15.34 17.55
CA PRO A 10 35.99 14.77 17.90
C PRO A 10 35.54 13.71 16.86
N PRO A 11 34.77 12.69 17.28
CA PRO A 11 34.22 11.71 16.34
C PRO A 11 33.12 12.37 15.48
N LYS A 12 33.08 11.95 14.22
CA LYS A 12 32.32 12.55 13.11
C LYS A 12 30.81 12.64 13.38
N THR A 13 30.30 13.86 13.35
CA THR A 13 28.91 14.32 13.58
C THR A 13 27.93 13.97 12.45
N GLU A 14 28.39 13.35 11.35
CA GLU A 14 27.59 13.12 10.14
C GLU A 14 26.53 12.01 10.29
N ASN A 15 26.81 10.96 11.07
CA ASN A 15 25.88 9.83 11.25
C ASN A 15 24.60 10.20 12.04
N MET A 16 24.70 11.15 12.97
CA MET A 16 23.56 11.62 13.77
C MET A 16 22.55 12.43 12.93
N SER A 17 23.04 13.21 11.96
CA SER A 17 22.23 14.04 11.07
C SER A 17 21.38 13.20 10.12
N LEU A 18 21.98 12.16 9.51
CA LEU A 18 21.28 11.25 8.60
C LEU A 18 20.20 10.46 9.34
N HIS A 19 20.51 10.00 10.55
CA HIS A 19 19.56 9.30 11.41
C HIS A 19 18.35 10.19 11.77
N HIS A 20 18.59 11.47 12.09
CA HIS A 20 17.50 12.44 12.31
C HIS A 20 16.66 12.68 11.06
N HIS A 21 17.28 12.80 9.89
CA HIS A 21 16.56 12.95 8.62
C HIS A 21 15.68 11.73 8.31
N LEU A 22 16.21 10.52 8.54
CA LEU A 22 15.46 9.28 8.36
C LEU A 22 14.30 9.17 9.36
N ILE A 23 14.52 9.46 10.64
CA ILE A 23 13.46 9.48 11.65
C ILE A 23 12.37 10.49 11.25
N ASN A 24 12.75 11.72 10.91
CA ASN A 24 11.81 12.76 10.51
C ASN A 24 11.03 12.38 9.24
N TYR A 25 11.70 11.77 8.27
CA TYR A 25 11.08 11.26 7.06
C TYR A 25 10.06 10.15 7.36
N LEU A 26 10.42 9.20 8.23
CA LEU A 26 9.53 8.10 8.63
C LEU A 26 8.31 8.61 9.41
N ILE A 27 8.51 9.52 10.37
CA ILE A 27 7.42 10.14 11.13
C ILE A 27 6.50 10.92 10.18
N LYS A 28 7.06 11.74 9.28
CA LYS A 28 6.29 12.52 8.31
C LYS A 28 5.52 11.61 7.35
N LYS A 29 6.14 10.51 6.90
CA LYS A 29 5.49 9.49 6.06
C LYS A 29 4.32 8.82 6.80
N LEU A 30 4.53 8.33 8.03
CA LEU A 30 3.48 7.72 8.84
C LEU A 30 2.33 8.70 9.11
N TYR A 31 2.66 9.96 9.41
CA TYR A 31 1.68 11.02 9.63
C TYR A 31 0.80 11.27 8.39
N ILE A 32 1.42 11.46 7.21
CA ILE A 32 0.67 11.66 5.96
C ILE A 32 -0.22 10.45 5.64
N ARG A 33 0.31 9.23 5.81
CA ARG A 33 -0.45 7.99 5.59
C ARG A 33 -1.68 7.90 6.51
N ASN A 34 -1.53 8.26 7.78
CA ASN A 34 -2.63 8.28 8.74
C ASN A 34 -3.68 9.34 8.41
N LEU A 35 -3.26 10.54 7.97
CA LEU A 35 -4.18 11.59 7.52
C LEU A 35 -5.05 11.13 6.34
N VAL A 36 -4.46 10.49 5.34
CA VAL A 36 -5.20 10.01 4.15
C VAL A 36 -6.12 8.84 4.51
N SER A 37 -5.72 8.00 5.47
CA SER A 37 -6.50 6.85 5.92
C SER A 37 -7.69 7.22 6.83
N LYS A 38 -7.73 8.43 7.39
CA LYS A 38 -8.76 8.88 8.35
C LYS A 38 -9.01 7.82 9.45
N LYS A 39 -10.26 7.38 9.65
CA LYS A 39 -10.67 6.35 10.64
C LYS A 39 -10.69 4.91 10.07
N ARG A 40 -10.12 4.65 8.89
CA ARG A 40 -10.13 3.30 8.29
C ARG A 40 -9.25 2.33 9.08
N ARG A 41 -9.70 1.08 9.21
CA ARG A 41 -8.91 0.01 9.80
C ARG A 41 -7.76 -0.34 8.85
N ARG A 42 -6.52 -0.23 9.34
CA ARG A 42 -5.32 -0.60 8.59
C ARG A 42 -4.84 -1.97 9.03
N MET A 43 -4.37 -2.78 8.09
CA MET A 43 -3.79 -4.08 8.36
C MET A 43 -2.28 -3.95 8.56
N LEU A 44 -1.81 -4.44 9.72
CA LEU A 44 -0.40 -4.63 10.01
C LEU A 44 -0.03 -6.10 9.77
N ILE A 45 0.69 -6.39 8.69
CA ILE A 45 1.07 -7.76 8.31
C ILE A 45 2.52 -7.79 7.85
N ALA A 46 3.33 -8.69 8.39
CA ALA A 46 4.74 -8.87 8.02
C ALA A 46 5.54 -7.55 8.04
N GLY A 47 5.22 -6.65 8.97
CA GLY A 47 5.84 -5.32 9.09
C GLY A 47 5.32 -4.27 8.10
N TYR A 48 4.35 -4.61 7.24
CA TYR A 48 3.68 -3.68 6.35
C TYR A 48 2.43 -3.08 7.01
N ASP A 49 2.27 -1.76 6.88
CA ASP A 49 1.07 -1.01 7.26
C ASP A 49 0.30 -0.61 6.00
N LEU A 50 -0.80 -1.32 5.71
CA LEU A 50 -1.59 -1.15 4.50
C LEU A 50 -3.04 -0.78 4.82
N ASP A 51 -3.62 0.15 4.04
CA ASP A 51 -5.06 0.45 4.04
C ASP A 51 -5.79 -0.69 3.33
N MET A 52 -5.98 -1.78 4.05
CA MET A 52 -6.61 -3.03 3.64
C MET A 52 -7.45 -3.56 4.81
N SER A 53 -8.64 -4.07 4.53
CA SER A 53 -9.56 -4.58 5.55
C SER A 53 -10.40 -5.73 5.00
N TYR A 54 -10.46 -6.84 5.74
CA TYR A 54 -11.40 -7.92 5.44
C TYR A 54 -12.82 -7.48 5.81
N ILE A 55 -13.72 -7.53 4.84
CA ILE A 55 -15.17 -7.41 5.05
C ILE A 55 -15.71 -8.78 5.49
N THR A 56 -15.22 -9.84 4.86
CA THR A 56 -15.44 -11.25 5.23
C THR A 56 -14.14 -12.03 5.08
N ASP A 57 -14.12 -13.31 5.42
CA ASP A 57 -12.93 -14.16 5.26
C ASP A 57 -12.44 -14.27 3.81
N ARG A 58 -13.31 -14.02 2.83
CA ARG A 58 -13.03 -14.14 1.39
C ARG A 58 -13.13 -12.81 0.62
N LEU A 59 -13.56 -11.72 1.28
CA LEU A 59 -13.71 -10.40 0.66
C LEU A 59 -12.84 -9.37 1.36
N LEU A 60 -11.91 -8.80 0.61
CA LEU A 60 -10.94 -7.82 1.08
C LEU A 60 -11.15 -6.49 0.34
N ALA A 61 -11.35 -5.42 1.09
CA ALA A 61 -11.37 -4.06 0.56
C ALA A 61 -10.02 -3.39 0.81
N MET A 62 -9.52 -2.64 -0.18
CA MET A 62 -8.26 -1.93 -0.06
C MET A 62 -8.25 -0.62 -0.85
N SER A 63 -7.39 0.31 -0.43
CA SER A 63 -7.06 1.48 -1.24
C SER A 63 -6.18 1.12 -2.44
N PHE A 64 -6.19 1.98 -3.45
CA PHE A 64 -5.47 1.80 -4.71
C PHE A 64 -3.98 1.41 -4.49
N PRO A 65 -3.49 0.32 -5.12
CA PRO A 65 -2.09 -0.07 -5.07
C PRO A 65 -1.28 0.87 -5.97
N ALA A 66 -0.61 1.84 -5.35
CA ALA A 66 0.12 2.86 -6.06
C ALA A 66 1.55 2.46 -6.36
N GLU A 67 2.04 2.89 -7.51
CA GLU A 67 3.44 2.84 -7.89
C GLU A 67 4.12 4.20 -7.69
N HIS A 68 5.45 4.22 -7.75
CA HIS A 68 6.26 5.45 -7.76
C HIS A 68 5.98 6.40 -6.58
N MET A 69 5.95 7.71 -6.83
CA MET A 69 5.80 8.75 -5.80
C MET A 69 4.47 8.68 -5.04
N ARG A 70 3.42 8.10 -5.63
CA ARG A 70 2.11 7.96 -4.98
C ARG A 70 2.12 6.90 -3.87
N ALA A 71 3.06 5.95 -3.91
CA ALA A 71 3.28 4.96 -2.84
C ALA A 71 3.76 5.57 -1.51
N VAL A 72 4.18 6.84 -1.51
CA VAL A 72 4.58 7.55 -0.29
C VAL A 72 3.38 7.68 0.67
N TYR A 73 2.19 7.96 0.14
CA TYR A 73 0.97 8.14 0.93
C TYR A 73 -0.11 7.07 0.72
N ARG A 74 -0.10 6.34 -0.41
CA ARG A 74 -0.98 5.18 -0.69
C ARG A 74 -0.32 3.84 -0.37
N ASN A 75 -1.03 2.74 -0.57
CA ASN A 75 -0.47 1.40 -0.45
C ASN A 75 0.58 1.16 -1.54
N PRO A 76 1.85 0.83 -1.21
CA PRO A 76 2.83 0.48 -2.23
C PRO A 76 2.45 -0.84 -2.91
N LEU A 77 2.35 -0.85 -4.24
CA LEU A 77 1.94 -2.03 -5.01
C LEU A 77 2.73 -3.29 -4.64
N ARG A 78 4.06 -3.18 -4.53
CA ARG A 78 4.93 -4.31 -4.15
C ARG A 78 4.56 -4.92 -2.80
N GLN A 79 4.19 -4.09 -1.82
CA GLN A 79 3.80 -4.57 -0.49
C GLN A 79 2.43 -5.24 -0.52
N VAL A 80 1.47 -4.67 -1.28
CA VAL A 80 0.16 -5.30 -1.51
C VAL A 80 0.33 -6.67 -2.14
N LYS A 81 1.12 -6.77 -3.22
CA LYS A 81 1.45 -8.03 -3.89
C LYS A 81 2.06 -9.04 -2.90
N SER A 82 3.08 -8.65 -2.13
CA SER A 82 3.69 -9.55 -1.14
C SER A 82 2.70 -10.04 -0.09
N VAL A 83 1.80 -9.18 0.41
CA VAL A 83 0.80 -9.58 1.41
C VAL A 83 -0.25 -10.53 0.81
N LEU A 84 -0.70 -10.26 -0.41
CA LEU A 84 -1.64 -11.13 -1.11
C LEU A 84 -1.01 -12.48 -1.45
N ASP A 85 0.21 -12.50 -1.96
CA ASP A 85 0.95 -13.72 -2.28
C ASP A 85 1.26 -14.55 -1.02
N LEU A 86 1.54 -13.90 0.11
CA LEU A 86 1.79 -14.58 1.40
C LEU A 86 0.52 -15.21 1.99
N ARG A 87 -0.62 -14.56 1.87
CA ARG A 87 -1.87 -14.96 2.54
C ARG A 87 -2.79 -15.82 1.67
N HIS A 88 -2.76 -15.59 0.36
CA HIS A 88 -3.71 -16.11 -0.61
C HIS A 88 -2.99 -16.52 -1.91
N HIS A 89 -1.84 -17.17 -1.79
CA HIS A 89 -1.04 -17.58 -2.96
C HIS A 89 -1.94 -18.23 -4.02
N GLU A 90 -1.93 -17.68 -5.23
CA GLU A 90 -2.75 -18.13 -6.37
C GLU A 90 -4.29 -18.04 -6.23
N HIS A 91 -4.80 -17.69 -5.06
CA HIS A 91 -6.23 -17.70 -4.73
C HIS A 91 -6.84 -16.30 -4.54
N TYR A 92 -6.25 -15.27 -5.14
CA TYR A 92 -6.81 -13.91 -5.14
C TYR A 92 -7.04 -13.36 -6.54
N LYS A 93 -8.06 -12.50 -6.65
CA LYS A 93 -8.34 -11.69 -7.83
C LYS A 93 -8.65 -10.27 -7.40
N ILE A 94 -8.13 -9.30 -8.15
CA ILE A 94 -8.27 -7.87 -7.85
C ILE A 94 -9.31 -7.28 -8.79
N TYR A 95 -10.20 -6.46 -8.22
CA TYR A 95 -11.18 -5.69 -8.98
C TYR A 95 -10.84 -4.21 -8.86
N ASN A 96 -10.43 -3.58 -9.96
CA ASN A 96 -10.16 -2.14 -10.01
C ASN A 96 -11.46 -1.39 -10.33
N LEU A 97 -11.87 -0.50 -9.43
CA LEU A 97 -13.09 0.30 -9.58
C LEU A 97 -12.81 1.74 -10.04
N CYS A 98 -11.54 2.14 -10.09
CA CYS A 98 -11.14 3.51 -10.44
C CYS A 98 -11.21 3.73 -11.96
N MET A 99 -11.86 4.81 -12.40
CA MET A 99 -11.81 5.23 -13.81
C MET A 99 -10.50 5.93 -14.17
N GLU A 100 -10.02 6.80 -13.28
CA GLU A 100 -8.87 7.68 -13.51
C GLU A 100 -7.52 6.96 -13.44
N GLU A 101 -7.47 5.80 -12.78
CA GLU A 101 -6.23 5.12 -12.46
C GLU A 101 -6.30 3.64 -12.84
N ASN A 102 -5.28 3.18 -13.55
CA ASN A 102 -5.07 1.78 -13.87
C ASN A 102 -3.62 1.39 -13.59
N TYR A 103 -3.38 0.11 -13.41
CA TYR A 103 -2.05 -0.48 -13.24
C TYR A 103 -1.92 -1.71 -14.12
N ASP A 104 -0.68 -2.05 -14.46
CA ASP A 104 -0.41 -3.25 -15.25
C ASP A 104 -0.87 -4.50 -14.48
N ALA A 105 -1.72 -5.30 -15.13
CA ALA A 105 -2.31 -6.52 -14.56
C ALA A 105 -1.25 -7.61 -14.34
N ASP A 106 -0.13 -7.55 -15.06
CA ASP A 106 0.96 -8.52 -14.95
C ASP A 106 1.62 -8.49 -13.56
N HIS A 107 1.52 -7.36 -12.85
CA HIS A 107 1.91 -7.27 -11.45
C HIS A 107 1.19 -8.27 -10.53
N PHE A 108 -0.01 -8.67 -10.91
CA PHE A 108 -0.85 -9.60 -10.15
C PHE A 108 -1.19 -10.85 -10.97
N TYR A 109 -0.25 -11.28 -11.82
CA TYR A 109 -0.35 -12.51 -12.62
C TYR A 109 -1.58 -12.51 -13.56
N GLY A 110 -1.97 -11.34 -14.08
CA GLY A 110 -3.17 -11.19 -14.92
C GLY A 110 -4.49 -11.33 -14.17
N ARG A 111 -4.49 -11.48 -12.83
CA ARG A 111 -5.69 -11.64 -12.00
C ARG A 111 -6.31 -10.29 -11.62
N VAL A 112 -6.44 -9.38 -12.58
CA VAL A 112 -7.03 -8.04 -12.40
C VAL A 112 -8.17 -7.85 -13.38
N GLU A 113 -9.31 -7.40 -12.90
CA GLU A 113 -10.46 -7.04 -13.72
C GLU A 113 -10.94 -5.62 -13.37
N SER A 114 -11.33 -4.84 -14.38
CA SER A 114 -11.69 -3.43 -14.20
C SER A 114 -13.18 -3.19 -14.37
N TYR A 115 -13.78 -2.52 -13.39
CA TYR A 115 -15.16 -2.03 -13.40
C TYR A 115 -15.19 -0.53 -13.07
N PRO A 116 -14.58 0.33 -13.93
CA PRO A 116 -14.34 1.73 -13.61
C PRO A 116 -15.65 2.54 -13.51
N PHE A 117 -15.76 3.43 -12.53
CA PHE A 117 -16.79 4.48 -12.48
C PHE A 117 -16.22 5.76 -11.84
N ASP A 118 -16.88 6.89 -12.06
CA ASP A 118 -16.40 8.20 -11.61
C ASP A 118 -16.41 8.29 -10.08
N ASP A 119 -15.39 8.97 -9.52
CA ASP A 119 -15.34 9.19 -8.09
C ASP A 119 -16.57 9.99 -7.65
N ASN A 120 -17.13 9.63 -6.50
CA ASN A 120 -18.37 10.20 -5.94
C ASN A 120 -19.64 9.97 -6.79
N HIS A 121 -19.60 9.10 -7.80
CA HIS A 121 -20.76 8.71 -8.60
C HIS A 121 -21.13 7.24 -8.38
N VAL A 122 -22.36 6.88 -8.76
CA VAL A 122 -22.82 5.49 -8.73
C VAL A 122 -22.57 4.82 -10.09
N PRO A 123 -22.12 3.55 -10.12
CA PRO A 123 -21.98 2.82 -11.38
C PRO A 123 -23.36 2.51 -12.00
N PRO A 124 -23.44 2.36 -13.33
CA PRO A 124 -24.66 1.86 -13.98
C PRO A 124 -25.08 0.49 -13.43
N LEU A 125 -26.39 0.25 -13.31
CA LEU A 125 -26.93 -1.01 -12.76
C LEU A 125 -26.41 -2.26 -13.50
N GLU A 126 -26.24 -2.16 -14.82
CA GLU A 126 -25.67 -3.24 -15.63
C GLU A 126 -24.23 -3.57 -15.21
N LYS A 127 -23.42 -2.55 -14.89
CA LYS A 127 -22.05 -2.72 -14.42
C LYS A 127 -22.01 -3.41 -13.06
N ILE A 128 -22.93 -3.04 -12.15
CA ILE A 128 -23.10 -3.73 -10.85
C ILE A 128 -23.44 -5.21 -11.06
N LYS A 129 -24.39 -5.51 -11.96
CA LYS A 129 -24.78 -6.88 -12.27
C LYS A 129 -23.61 -7.71 -12.80
N ASN A 130 -22.82 -7.16 -13.73
CA ASN A 130 -21.67 -7.84 -14.31
C ASN A 130 -20.56 -8.05 -13.27
N PHE A 131 -20.28 -7.05 -12.44
CA PHE A 131 -19.35 -7.16 -11.32
C PHE A 131 -19.74 -8.28 -10.36
N CYS A 132 -21.00 -8.29 -9.91
CA CYS A 132 -21.49 -9.32 -8.99
C CYS A 132 -21.39 -10.73 -9.59
N LYS A 133 -21.68 -10.89 -10.89
CA LYS A 133 -21.52 -12.16 -11.60
C LYS A 133 -20.07 -12.63 -11.65
N SER A 134 -19.13 -11.74 -11.98
CA SER A 134 -17.70 -12.08 -12.02
C SER A 134 -17.18 -12.47 -10.63
N VAL A 135 -17.50 -11.68 -9.61
CA VAL A 135 -17.14 -11.96 -8.21
C VAL A 135 -17.70 -13.31 -7.76
N HIS A 136 -18.98 -13.56 -8.03
CA HIS A 136 -19.62 -14.83 -7.67
C HIS A 136 -18.95 -16.01 -8.38
N SER A 137 -18.73 -15.90 -9.69
CA SER A 137 -18.06 -16.95 -10.47
C SER A 137 -16.65 -17.25 -9.94
N TRP A 138 -15.89 -16.23 -9.51
CA TRP A 138 -14.56 -16.44 -8.93
C TRP A 138 -14.61 -17.13 -7.57
N LEU A 139 -15.53 -16.72 -6.69
CA LEU A 139 -15.63 -17.24 -5.32
C LEU A 139 -16.31 -18.61 -5.21
N SER A 140 -16.98 -19.05 -6.28
CA SER A 140 -17.65 -20.34 -6.39
C SER A 140 -16.78 -21.44 -7.00
N ASN A 141 -15.61 -21.09 -7.54
CA ASN A 141 -14.58 -22.03 -8.00
C ASN A 141 -13.60 -22.32 -6.86
#